data_AF-A0A345VMY7-F1
#
_entry.id   AF-A0A345VMY7-F1
#
_cell.length_a   1.000
_cell.length_b   1.000
_cell.length_c   1.000
_cell.angle_alpha   90.00
_cell.angle_beta   90.00
_cell.angle_gamma   90.00
#
_symmetry.space_group_name_H-M   'P 1'
#
loop_
_entity.id
_entity.type
_entity.pdbx_description
1 polymer ?
#
loop_
_entity_poly.entity_id
_entity_poly.type
_entity_poly.pdbx_seq_one_letter_code
_entity_poly.pdbx_strand_id
1 'polypeptide(L)'
;MAQLGQKEKQILTLVGELSEQLTSNNFREAYSTAGKLNASLKGDDIIQLPIDTIEQIKTQLRFYYRHNDELNNAGRKLYGTGKKLAELASL
;
A
#
# COMPACT_ATOMS: atom_id res chain seq x y z
N MET A 1 -17.18 26.56 4.57
CA MET A 1 -16.39 25.49 3.92
C MET A 1 -17.16 24.19 4.11
N ALA A 2 -17.37 23.38 3.07
CA ALA A 2 -18.04 22.09 3.24
C ALA A 2 -17.19 21.20 4.14
N GLN A 3 -17.80 20.63 5.19
CA GLN A 3 -17.11 19.82 6.17
C GLN A 3 -16.99 18.38 5.67
N LEU A 4 -15.77 17.82 5.70
CA LEU A 4 -15.50 16.44 5.29
C LEU A 4 -16.39 15.43 6.04
N GLY A 5 -16.94 14.49 5.28
CA GLY A 5 -17.69 13.34 5.74
C GLY A 5 -16.78 12.35 6.44
N GLN A 6 -17.38 11.41 7.15
CA GLN A 6 -16.60 10.39 7.89
C GLN A 6 -15.76 9.53 6.94
N LYS A 7 -16.27 9.22 5.74
CA LYS A 7 -15.57 8.42 4.74
C LYS A 7 -14.35 9.15 4.18
N GLU A 8 -14.50 10.41 3.78
CA GLU A 8 -13.39 11.22 3.28
C GLU A 8 -12.30 11.39 4.34
N LYS A 9 -12.67 11.61 5.60
CA LYS A 9 -11.71 11.63 6.72
C LYS A 9 -10.96 10.32 6.85
N GLN A 10 -11.66 9.19 6.80
CA GLN A 10 -11.05 7.87 6.87
C GLN A 10 -10.08 7.62 5.70
N ILE A 11 -10.43 8.05 4.48
CA ILE A 11 -9.54 7.96 3.31
C ILE A 11 -8.25 8.74 3.56
N LEU A 12 -8.36 9.99 4.02
CA LEU A 12 -7.18 10.84 4.28
C LEU A 12 -6.31 10.28 5.43
N THR A 13 -6.91 9.72 6.47
CA THR A 13 -6.19 9.01 7.54
C THR A 13 -5.40 7.83 6.97
N LEU A 14 -6.04 6.96 6.18
CA LEU A 14 -5.38 5.80 5.57
C LEU A 14 -4.27 6.20 4.59
N VAL A 15 -4.43 7.31 3.87
CA VAL A 15 -3.36 7.88 3.02
C VAL A 15 -2.17 8.32 3.87
N GLY A 16 -2.40 8.98 5.00
CA GLY A 16 -1.36 9.39 5.95
C GLY A 16 -0.62 8.19 6.54
N GLU A 17 -1.36 7.19 7.05
CA GLU A 17 -0.80 5.96 7.61
C GLU A 17 0.05 5.21 6.57
N LEU A 18 -0.46 5.07 5.33
CA LEU A 18 0.29 4.40 4.27
C LEU A 18 1.58 5.16 3.94
N SER A 19 1.54 6.50 3.90
CA SER A 19 2.72 7.33 3.67
C SER A 19 3.79 7.10 4.75
N GLU A 20 3.40 7.14 6.02
CA GLU A 20 4.31 6.93 7.16
C GLU A 20 4.94 5.53 7.12
N GLN A 21 4.13 4.50 6.86
CA GLN A 21 4.61 3.13 6.75
C GLN A 21 5.63 2.95 5.62
N LEU A 22 5.36 3.53 4.44
CA LEU A 22 6.25 3.42 3.28
C LEU A 22 7.57 4.18 3.51
N THR A 23 7.49 5.40 4.02
CA THR A 23 8.68 6.24 4.31
C THR A 23 9.52 5.70 5.47
N SER A 24 8.92 4.93 6.37
CA SER A 24 9.61 4.25 7.48
C SER A 24 10.07 2.82 7.14
N ASN A 25 9.92 2.37 5.90
CA ASN A 25 10.23 1.00 5.44
C ASN A 25 9.42 -0.13 6.10
N ASN A 26 8.25 0.19 6.68
CA ASN A 26 7.33 -0.78 7.29
C ASN A 26 6.42 -1.45 6.23
N PHE A 27 7.03 -2.06 5.21
CA PHE A 27 6.33 -2.57 4.03
C PHE A 27 5.32 -3.69 4.33
N ARG A 28 5.54 -4.46 5.39
CA ARG A 28 4.63 -5.54 5.81
C ARG A 28 3.27 -4.98 6.25
N GLU A 29 3.28 -3.91 7.05
CA GLU A 29 2.06 -3.29 7.55
C GLU A 29 1.37 -2.46 6.46
N ALA A 30 2.17 -1.84 5.59
CA ALA A 30 1.68 -1.08 4.43
C ALA A 30 0.69 -1.88 3.56
N TYR A 31 0.87 -3.19 3.42
CA TYR A 31 -0.05 -4.04 2.65
C TYR A 31 -1.48 -4.05 3.20
N SER A 32 -1.61 -4.10 4.52
CA SER A 32 -2.92 -4.08 5.18
C SER A 32 -3.60 -2.72 5.00
N THR A 33 -2.85 -1.63 5.24
CA THR A 33 -3.34 -0.26 5.09
C THR A 33 -3.76 0.04 3.65
N ALA A 34 -2.95 -0.36 2.67
CA ALA A 34 -3.26 -0.24 1.25
C ALA A 34 -4.55 -0.99 0.87
N GLY A 35 -4.75 -2.20 1.41
CA GLY A 35 -5.99 -2.97 1.23
C GLY A 35 -7.22 -2.24 1.77
N LYS A 36 -7.13 -1.67 2.98
CA LYS A 36 -8.20 -0.86 3.58
C LYS A 36 -8.48 0.39 2.74
N LEU A 37 -7.43 1.12 2.34
CA LEU A 37 -7.55 2.30 1.49
C LEU A 37 -8.23 1.97 0.15
N ASN A 38 -7.83 0.88 -0.50
CA ASN A 38 -8.43 0.42 -1.75
C ASN A 38 -9.93 0.13 -1.58
N ALA A 39 -10.32 -0.49 -0.47
CA ALA A 39 -11.72 -0.75 -0.16
C ALA A 39 -12.51 0.55 0.07
N SER A 40 -11.94 1.50 0.83
CA SER A 40 -12.56 2.80 1.09
C SER A 40 -12.73 3.66 -0.16
N LEU A 41 -11.91 3.46 -1.19
CA LEU A 41 -11.99 4.17 -2.47
C LEU A 41 -13.04 3.59 -3.45
N LYS A 42 -13.75 2.51 -3.05
CA LYS A 42 -14.87 1.95 -3.81
C LYS A 42 -16.17 2.68 -3.48
N GLY A 43 -17.01 2.87 -4.49
CA GLY A 43 -18.31 3.54 -4.38
C GLY A 43 -18.29 5.00 -4.85
N ASP A 44 -19.47 5.49 -5.25
CA ASP A 44 -19.68 6.85 -5.77
C ASP A 44 -20.12 7.84 -4.67
N ASP A 45 -19.99 7.44 -3.40
CA ASP A 45 -20.35 8.19 -2.20
C ASP A 45 -19.23 9.12 -1.70
N ILE A 46 -18.10 9.20 -2.41
CA ILE A 46 -17.00 10.13 -2.13
C ILE A 46 -17.25 11.42 -2.91
N ILE A 47 -18.04 12.33 -2.34
CA ILE A 47 -18.53 13.52 -3.04
C ILE A 47 -17.84 14.81 -2.60
N GLN A 48 -17.11 14.79 -1.48
CA GLN A 48 -16.52 16.00 -0.90
C GLN A 48 -15.02 16.16 -1.16
N LEU A 49 -14.35 15.11 -1.61
CA LEU A 49 -12.97 15.21 -2.12
C LEU A 49 -13.00 15.58 -3.61
N PRO A 50 -12.11 16.48 -4.08
CA PRO A 50 -11.95 16.73 -5.50
C PRO A 50 -11.62 15.45 -6.26
N ILE A 51 -12.23 15.27 -7.44
CA ILE A 51 -12.03 14.07 -8.26
C ILE A 51 -10.55 13.83 -8.59
N ASP A 52 -9.82 14.90 -8.92
CA ASP A 52 -8.37 14.85 -9.19
C ASP A 52 -7.57 14.30 -7.99
N THR A 53 -7.99 14.63 -6.76
CA THR A 53 -7.36 14.10 -5.54
C THR A 53 -7.62 12.60 -5.42
N ILE A 54 -8.85 12.15 -5.66
CA ILE A 54 -9.21 10.73 -5.62
C ILE A 54 -8.42 9.95 -6.69
N GLU A 55 -8.30 10.50 -7.89
CA GLU A 55 -7.54 9.89 -8.99
C GLU A 55 -6.04 9.80 -8.69
N GLN A 56 -5.47 10.84 -8.08
CA GLN A 56 -4.07 10.82 -7.64
C GLN A 56 -3.84 9.75 -6.56
N ILE A 57 -4.73 9.64 -5.56
CA ILE A 57 -4.65 8.59 -4.54
C ILE A 57 -4.72 7.20 -5.19
N LYS A 58 -5.70 6.98 -6.08
CA LYS A 58 -5.83 5.71 -6.83
C LYS A 58 -4.58 5.40 -7.65
N THR A 59 -3.95 6.41 -8.25
CA THR A 59 -2.73 6.27 -9.04
C THR A 59 -1.55 5.84 -8.17
N GLN A 60 -1.33 6.50 -7.03
CA GLN A 60 -0.27 6.09 -6.10
C GLN A 60 -0.50 4.70 -5.52
N LEU A 61 -1.76 4.33 -5.26
CA LEU A 61 -2.11 3.00 -4.79
C LEU A 61 -1.80 1.90 -5.83
N ARG A 62 -2.01 2.18 -7.13
CA ARG A 62 -1.58 1.27 -8.21
C ARG A 62 -0.07 1.11 -8.24
N PHE A 63 0.68 2.21 -8.09
CA PHE A 63 2.15 2.15 -8.02
C PHE A 63 2.63 1.37 -6.81
N TYR A 64 2.01 1.58 -5.64
CA TYR A 64 2.29 0.81 -4.44
C TYR A 64 2.16 -0.70 -4.70
N TYR A 65 1.03 -1.16 -5.26
CA TYR A 65 0.84 -2.60 -5.49
C TYR A 65 1.89 -3.17 -6.45
N ARG A 66 2.23 -2.46 -7.54
CA ARG A 66 3.30 -2.86 -8.45
C ARG A 66 4.64 -3.01 -7.73
N HIS A 67 5.02 -2.03 -6.92
CA HIS A 67 6.28 -2.06 -6.18
C HIS A 67 6.30 -3.14 -5.08
N ASN A 68 5.18 -3.37 -4.42
CA ASN A 68 5.04 -4.44 -3.44
C ASN A 68 5.22 -5.82 -4.09
N ASP A 69 4.71 -6.02 -5.31
CA ASP A 69 4.93 -7.26 -6.06
C ASP A 69 6.40 -7.43 -6.47
N GLU A 70 7.06 -6.35 -6.89
CA GLU A 70 8.52 -6.34 -7.16
C GLU A 70 9.31 -6.72 -5.90
N LEU A 71 8.99 -6.15 -4.74
CA LEU A 71 9.60 -6.46 -3.46
C LEU A 71 9.41 -7.94 -3.07
N ASN A 72 8.19 -8.46 -3.19
CA ASN A 72 7.87 -9.86 -2.92
C ASN A 72 8.63 -10.81 -3.87
N ASN A 73 8.75 -10.45 -5.14
CA ASN A 73 9.54 -11.19 -6.12
C ASN A 73 11.02 -11.25 -5.73
N ALA A 74 11.59 -10.12 -5.30
CA ALA A 74 12.96 -10.08 -4.80
C ALA A 74 13.13 -10.97 -3.55
N GLY A 75 12.20 -10.89 -2.60
CA GLY A 75 12.19 -11.74 -1.41
C GLY A 75 12.17 -13.24 -1.73
N ARG A 76 11.35 -13.67 -2.69
CA ARG A 76 11.32 -15.07 -3.15
C ARG A 76 12.65 -15.53 -3.74
N LYS A 77 13.32 -14.68 -4.52
CA LYS A 77 14.65 -14.98 -5.09
C LYS A 77 15.70 -15.13 -3.98
N LEU A 78 15.71 -14.21 -3.02
CA LEU A 78 16.62 -14.26 -1.86
C LEU A 78 16.38 -15.52 -1.01
N TYR A 79 15.13 -15.92 -0.81
CA TYR A 79 14.79 -17.16 -0.15
C TYR A 79 15.37 -18.39 -0.88
N GLY A 80 15.27 -18.42 -2.21
CA GLY A 80 15.89 -19.46 -3.04
C GLY A 80 17.41 -19.52 -2.87
N THR A 81 18.08 -18.36 -2.88
CA THR A 81 19.52 -18.27 -2.59
C THR A 81 19.84 -18.82 -1.20
N GLY A 82 19.06 -18.44 -0.18
CA GLY A 82 19.23 -18.92 1.20
C GLY A 82 19.11 -20.44 1.31
N LYS A 83 18.13 -21.04 0.63
CA LYS A 83 18.00 -22.51 0.54
C LYS A 83 19.26 -23.14 -0.05
N LYS A 84 19.78 -22.59 -1.14
CA LYS A 84 20.96 -23.16 -1.78
C LYS A 84 22.19 -23.11 -0.89
N LEU A 85 22.37 -22.00 -0.17
CA LEU A 85 23.46 -21.86 0.81
C LEU A 85 23.32 -22.86 1.95
N ALA A 86 22.10 -23.09 2.45
CA ALA A 86 21.85 -24.07 3.50
C ALA A 86 22.19 -25.51 3.06
N GLU A 87 21.85 -25.89 1.82
CA GLU A 87 22.28 -27.18 1.25
C GLU A 87 23.81 -27.31 1.24
N LEU A 88 24.52 -26.26 0.79
CA LEU A 88 25.98 -26.28 0.70
C LEU A 88 26.66 -26.31 2.07
N ALA A 89 26.08 -25.66 3.08
CA ALA A 89 26.61 -25.68 4.45
C ALA A 89 26.44 -27.04 5.15
N SER A 90 25.61 -27.93 4.60
CA SER A 90 25.37 -29.29 5.11
C SER A 90 26.17 -30.39 4.39
N LEU A 91 27.09 -30.01 3.49
CA LEU A 91 28.06 -30.90 2.84
C LEU A 91 29.24 -31.19 3.78
#